data_AF-A0A9E6T9L0-F1
#
_entry.id   AF-A0A9E6T9L0-F1
#
_cell.length_a   1.000
_cell.length_b   1.000
_cell.length_c   1.000
_cell.angle_alpha   90.00
_cell.angle_beta   90.00
_cell.angle_gamma   90.00
#
_symmetry.space_group_name_H-M   'P 1'
#
loop_
_entity.id
_entity.type
_entity.pdbx_description
1 polymer ?
#
loop_
_entity_poly.entity_id
_entity_poly.type
_entity_poly.pdbx_seq_one_letter_code
_entity_poly.pdbx_strand_id
1 'polypeptide(L)'
;MDDLVKEVIPLLQYLIPGFLSAWIFYSLTAFKRPDTFGQIVQALIFTFVIQGAVLGIGAMCLWVGSKGFSVGRWDAKAETIWAFVVSVTLGLLSCYLATNDKLHGWLRSRNVTKQTSYPSEWFSVFAQHHRLVTLHLNDERRVFGWPVEWPPESSSGQFVMQNPCWLDAEGAEVPFGAEFLLIDSGKVKWVEFGPKSEVSL
;
A
#
# COMPACT_ATOMS: atom_id res chain seq x y z
N MET A 1 8.29 36.57 16.32
CA MET A 1 7.76 35.83 15.16
C MET A 1 8.85 35.66 14.11
N ASP A 2 9.63 36.70 13.82
CA ASP A 2 10.74 36.63 12.86
C ASP A 2 11.86 35.65 13.21
N ASP A 3 12.20 35.49 14.50
CA ASP A 3 13.26 34.55 14.90
C ASP A 3 12.83 33.08 14.76
N LEU A 4 11.55 32.78 15.02
CA LEU A 4 10.99 31.44 14.81
C LEU A 4 11.01 31.06 13.32
N VAL A 5 10.69 32.00 12.44
CA VAL A 5 10.71 31.78 10.98
C VAL A 5 12.14 31.51 10.48
N LYS A 6 13.14 32.21 11.02
CA LYS A 6 14.56 31.98 10.69
C LYS A 6 15.07 30.61 11.14
N GLU A 7 14.53 30.03 12.21
CA GLU A 7 14.89 28.69 12.66
C GLU A 7 14.14 27.58 11.91
N VAL A 8 12.87 27.83 11.56
CA VAL A 8 12.01 26.86 10.89
C VAL A 8 12.36 26.70 9.40
N ILE A 9 12.73 27.78 8.71
CA ILE A 9 13.06 27.72 7.27
C ILE A 9 14.20 26.73 6.96
N PRO A 10 15.36 26.77 7.65
CA PRO A 10 16.45 25.81 7.43
C PRO A 10 16.02 24.36 7.73
N LEU A 11 15.19 24.18 8.76
CA LEU A 11 14.69 22.87 9.18
C LEU A 11 13.75 22.28 8.12
N LEU A 12 12.87 23.11 7.56
CA LEU A 12 12.03 22.73 6.41
C LEU A 12 12.89 22.43 5.19
N GLN A 13 13.89 23.26 4.86
CA GLN A 13 14.80 23.04 3.74
C GLN A 13 15.54 21.70 3.85
N TYR A 14 15.99 21.35 5.05
CA TYR A 14 16.62 20.06 5.34
C TYR A 14 15.67 18.88 5.11
N LEU A 15 14.37 19.05 5.43
CA LEU A 15 13.33 18.02 5.27
C LEU A 15 12.77 17.91 3.85
N ILE A 16 13.03 18.87 2.95
CA ILE A 16 12.51 18.88 1.56
C ILE A 16 12.71 17.53 0.85
N PRO A 17 13.90 16.89 0.87
CA PRO A 17 14.11 15.62 0.18
C PRO A 17 13.19 14.50 0.72
N GLY A 18 12.99 14.43 2.03
CA GLY A 18 12.10 13.42 2.62
C GLY A 18 10.63 13.69 2.32
N PHE A 19 10.20 14.95 2.33
CA PHE A 19 8.87 15.33 1.89
C PHE A 19 8.64 14.97 0.42
N LEU A 20 9.63 15.18 -0.46
CA LEU A 20 9.55 14.83 -1.86
C LEU A 20 9.38 13.31 -2.05
N SER A 21 10.18 12.49 -1.36
CA SER A 21 10.07 11.03 -1.41
C SER A 21 8.70 10.53 -0.92
N ALA A 22 8.22 11.07 0.21
CA ALA A 22 6.89 10.74 0.74
C ALA A 22 5.77 11.16 -0.22
N TRP A 23 5.87 12.34 -0.81
CA TRP A 23 4.91 12.84 -1.79
C TRP A 23 4.85 11.95 -3.04
N ILE A 24 6.00 11.52 -3.57
CA ILE A 24 6.05 10.56 -4.70
C ILE A 24 5.35 9.26 -4.29
N PHE A 25 5.68 8.72 -3.10
CA PHE A 25 5.08 7.49 -2.59
C PHE A 25 3.55 7.55 -2.52
N TYR A 26 2.99 8.55 -1.84
CA TYR A 26 1.53 8.69 -1.68
C TYR A 26 0.78 9.23 -2.90
N SER A 27 1.49 9.79 -3.88
CA SER A 27 0.84 10.22 -5.13
C SER A 27 0.71 9.07 -6.12
N LEU A 28 1.63 8.09 -6.06
CA LEU A 28 1.67 6.95 -6.98
C LEU A 28 1.12 5.65 -6.37
N THR A 29 0.83 5.61 -5.07
CA THR A 29 0.25 4.44 -4.39
C THR A 29 -1.13 4.74 -3.83
N ALA A 30 -1.97 3.70 -3.71
CA ALA A 30 -3.31 3.81 -3.13
C ALA A 30 -3.31 3.84 -1.59
N PHE A 31 -2.14 3.95 -0.94
CA PHE A 31 -2.06 3.99 0.52
C PHE A 31 -2.65 5.29 1.07
N LYS A 32 -3.41 5.16 2.15
CA LYS A 32 -3.98 6.31 2.85
C LYS A 32 -2.86 7.21 3.37
N ARG A 33 -2.96 8.50 3.07
CA ARG A 33 -2.02 9.50 3.60
C ARG A 33 -2.17 9.57 5.12
N PRO A 34 -1.06 9.56 5.89
CA PRO A 34 -1.12 9.72 7.33
C PRO A 34 -1.62 11.12 7.69
N ASP A 35 -1.99 11.30 8.95
CA ASP A 35 -2.34 12.59 9.53
C ASP A 35 -1.15 13.57 9.47
N THR A 36 -1.39 14.85 9.77
CA THR A 36 -0.38 15.91 9.63
C THR A 36 0.90 15.61 10.41
N PHE A 37 0.78 15.04 11.62
CA PHE A 37 1.95 14.67 12.42
C PHE A 37 2.67 13.47 11.79
N GLY A 38 1.94 12.44 11.37
CA GLY A 38 2.51 11.29 10.68
C GLY A 38 3.25 11.65 9.39
N GLN A 39 2.77 12.62 8.61
CA GLN A 39 3.45 13.11 7.41
C GLN A 39 4.82 13.75 7.74
N ILE A 40 4.89 14.52 8.84
CA ILE A 40 6.13 15.13 9.30
C ILE A 40 7.11 14.05 9.77
N VAL A 41 6.65 13.10 10.58
CA VAL A 41 7.47 11.99 11.09
C VAL A 41 8.03 11.16 9.93
N GLN A 42 7.21 10.87 8.92
CA GLN A 42 7.65 10.10 7.77
C GLN A 42 8.64 10.86 6.89
N ALA A 43 8.41 12.16 6.66
CA ALA A 43 9.38 13.00 5.97
C ALA A 43 10.71 13.05 6.71
N LEU A 44 10.70 13.08 8.05
CA LEU A 44 11.90 13.00 8.88
C LEU A 44 12.64 11.67 8.68
N ILE A 45 11.92 10.54 8.69
CA ILE A 45 12.48 9.20 8.47
C ILE A 45 13.09 9.11 7.07
N PHE A 46 12.37 9.52 6.02
CA PHE A 46 12.91 9.52 4.66
C PHE A 46 14.13 10.42 4.53
N THR A 47 14.09 11.62 5.12
CA THR A 47 15.23 12.54 5.12
C THR A 47 16.45 11.90 5.77
N PHE A 48 16.28 11.24 6.91
CA PHE A 48 17.37 10.52 7.58
C PHE A 48 18.00 9.44 6.68
N VAL A 49 17.18 8.64 6.01
CA VAL A 49 17.64 7.60 5.08
C VAL A 49 18.35 8.21 3.87
N ILE A 50 17.78 9.26 3.27
CA ILE A 50 18.37 9.97 2.12
C ILE A 50 19.74 10.54 2.50
N GLN A 51 19.85 11.23 3.64
CA GLN A 51 21.10 11.81 4.09
C GLN A 51 22.16 10.74 4.38
N GLY A 52 21.78 9.62 5.01
CA GLY A 52 22.68 8.49 5.21
C GLY A 52 23.19 7.91 3.89
N ALA A 53 22.33 7.79 2.88
CA ALA A 53 22.72 7.32 1.55
C ALA A 53 23.62 8.33 0.83
N VAL A 54 23.34 9.64 0.91
CA VAL A 54 24.20 10.69 0.32
C VAL A 54 25.58 10.69 0.96
N LEU A 55 25.68 10.55 2.28
CA LEU A 55 26.96 10.41 2.98
C LEU A 55 27.73 9.17 2.51
N GLY A 56 27.04 8.03 2.36
CA GLY A 56 27.63 6.81 1.82
C GLY A 56 28.16 6.97 0.40
N ILE A 57 27.37 7.59 -0.48
CA ILE A 57 27.76 7.90 -1.87
C ILE A 57 28.97 8.84 -1.88
N GLY A 58 28.95 9.90 -1.06
CA GLY A 58 30.05 10.85 -0.93
C GLY A 58 31.35 10.15 -0.49
N ALA A 59 31.28 9.29 0.53
CA ALA A 59 32.42 8.50 0.98
C ALA A 59 32.97 7.58 -0.11
N MET A 60 32.10 6.91 -0.88
CA MET A 60 32.52 6.07 -2.01
C MET A 60 33.15 6.91 -3.13
N CYS A 61 32.54 8.04 -3.50
CA CYS A 61 33.07 8.92 -4.54
C CYS A 61 34.44 9.49 -4.17
N LEU A 62 34.65 9.89 -2.90
CA LEU A 62 35.94 10.37 -2.42
C LEU A 62 36.99 9.24 -2.38
N TRP A 63 36.59 8.02 -2.03
CA TRP A 63 37.47 6.84 -2.05
C TRP A 63 37.88 6.44 -3.48
N VAL A 64 36.97 6.53 -4.45
CA VAL A 64 37.29 6.30 -5.87
C VAL A 64 38.16 7.44 -6.41
N GLY A 65 37.90 8.68 -5.99
CA GLY A 65 38.71 9.85 -6.31
C GLY A 65 40.16 9.72 -5.85
N SER A 66 40.40 9.18 -4.66
CA SER A 66 41.76 8.94 -4.13
C SER A 66 42.52 7.84 -4.88
N LYS A 67 41.81 6.95 -5.59
CA LYS A 67 42.39 5.92 -6.47
C LYS A 67 42.69 6.39 -7.90
N GLY A 68 42.48 7.68 -8.21
CA GLY A 68 42.96 8.31 -9.43
C GLY A 68 41.88 8.77 -10.43
N PHE A 69 40.59 8.62 -10.11
CA PHE A 69 39.50 9.09 -10.97
C PHE A 69 38.71 10.21 -10.28
N SER A 70 39.14 11.46 -10.46
CA SER A 70 38.48 12.65 -9.89
C SER A 70 37.58 13.31 -10.92
N VAL A 71 36.27 13.22 -10.72
CA VAL A 71 35.26 13.83 -11.61
C VAL A 71 34.87 15.24 -11.16
N GLY A 72 35.22 15.65 -9.92
CA GLY A 72 34.93 16.98 -9.38
C GLY A 72 35.09 17.05 -7.85
N ARG A 73 34.93 18.24 -7.27
CA ARG A 73 34.92 18.44 -5.81
C ARG A 73 33.55 18.06 -5.25
N TRP A 74 33.55 17.31 -4.16
CA TRP A 74 32.36 17.10 -3.35
C TRP A 74 32.11 18.35 -2.52
N ASP A 75 31.09 19.12 -2.88
CA ASP A 75 30.71 20.40 -2.27
C ASP A 75 29.20 20.38 -1.96
N ALA A 76 28.69 21.36 -1.20
CA ALA A 76 27.30 21.40 -0.75
C ALA A 76 26.27 21.31 -1.92
N LYS A 77 26.65 21.81 -3.10
CA LYS A 77 25.85 21.66 -4.33
C LYS A 77 25.74 20.20 -4.78
N ALA A 78 26.84 19.44 -4.72
CA ALA A 78 26.85 18.02 -5.06
C ALA A 78 26.00 17.22 -4.07
N GLU A 79 26.09 17.52 -2.77
CA GLU A 79 25.25 16.90 -1.74
C GLU A 79 23.77 17.15 -1.99
N THR A 80 23.41 18.39 -2.34
CA THR A 80 22.01 18.75 -2.65
C THR A 80 21.49 18.00 -3.87
N ILE A 81 22.30 17.91 -4.94
CA ILE A 81 21.93 17.17 -6.16
C ILE A 81 21.76 15.68 -5.86
N TRP A 82 22.70 15.09 -5.12
CA TRP A 82 22.61 13.68 -4.73
C TRP A 82 21.45 13.42 -3.78
N ALA A 83 21.15 14.32 -2.85
CA ALA A 83 19.97 14.23 -1.99
C ALA A 83 18.68 14.24 -2.82
N PHE A 84 18.60 15.09 -3.84
CA PHE A 84 17.48 15.09 -4.78
C PHE A 84 17.39 13.78 -5.57
N VAL A 85 18.48 13.31 -6.18
CA VAL A 85 18.50 12.05 -6.94
C VAL A 85 18.12 10.85 -6.06
N VAL A 86 18.68 10.77 -4.85
CA VAL A 86 18.36 9.72 -3.87
C VAL A 86 16.91 9.83 -3.43
N SER A 87 16.37 11.03 -3.20
CA SER A 87 14.96 11.20 -2.80
C SER A 87 13.98 10.71 -3.87
N VAL A 88 14.26 11.01 -5.14
CA VAL A 88 13.40 10.59 -6.26
C VAL A 88 13.53 9.09 -6.47
N THR A 89 14.75 8.55 -6.49
CA THR A 89 14.96 7.11 -6.66
C THR A 89 14.40 6.32 -5.48
N LEU A 90 14.52 6.80 -4.25
CA LEU A 90 13.95 6.16 -3.06
C LEU A 90 12.42 6.21 -3.10
N GLY A 91 11.81 7.34 -3.43
CA GLY A 91 10.36 7.45 -3.58
C GLY A 91 9.82 6.50 -4.64
N LEU A 92 10.43 6.47 -5.83
CA LEU A 92 10.06 5.56 -6.92
C LEU A 92 10.33 4.11 -6.58
N LEU A 93 11.44 3.80 -5.90
CA LEU A 93 11.75 2.46 -5.42
C LEU A 93 10.67 2.03 -4.41
N SER A 94 10.31 2.87 -3.46
CA SER A 94 9.22 2.60 -2.51
C SER A 94 7.89 2.36 -3.22
N CYS A 95 7.56 3.12 -4.27
CA CYS A 95 6.39 2.84 -5.12
C CYS A 95 6.52 1.48 -5.81
N TYR A 96 7.64 1.21 -6.44
CA TYR A 96 7.89 -0.05 -7.14
C TYR A 96 7.78 -1.23 -6.17
N LEU A 97 8.32 -1.13 -4.95
CA LEU A 97 8.24 -2.16 -3.93
C LEU A 97 6.82 -2.32 -3.37
N ALA A 98 6.07 -1.23 -3.26
CA ALA A 98 4.65 -1.25 -2.87
C ALA A 98 3.75 -1.89 -3.94
N THR A 99 4.07 -1.68 -5.22
CA THR A 99 3.29 -2.21 -6.35
C THR A 99 3.73 -3.61 -6.79
N ASN A 100 5.01 -3.96 -6.63
CA ASN A 100 5.50 -5.32 -6.84
C ASN A 100 5.31 -6.15 -5.57
N ASP A 101 4.26 -6.97 -5.58
CA ASP A 101 3.98 -8.03 -4.60
C ASP A 101 5.15 -9.05 -4.44
N LYS A 102 6.20 -8.95 -5.27
CA LYS A 102 7.41 -9.79 -5.26
C LYS A 102 8.31 -9.59 -4.04
N LEU A 103 8.40 -8.37 -3.47
CA LEU A 103 9.24 -8.15 -2.27
C LEU A 103 8.62 -8.81 -1.04
N HIS A 104 7.29 -8.73 -0.93
CA HIS A 104 6.53 -9.44 0.09
C HIS A 104 6.52 -10.96 -0.13
N GLY A 105 6.50 -11.43 -1.38
CA GLY A 105 6.77 -12.83 -1.71
C GLY A 105 8.16 -13.31 -1.24
N TRP A 106 9.20 -12.48 -1.39
CA TRP A 106 10.56 -12.79 -0.93
C TRP A 106 10.72 -12.70 0.60
N LEU A 107 10.10 -11.72 1.28
CA LEU A 107 10.10 -11.65 2.75
C LEU A 107 9.29 -12.79 3.40
N ARG A 108 8.22 -13.24 2.72
CA ARG A 108 7.41 -14.41 3.10
C ARG A 108 8.21 -15.70 3.05
N SER A 109 9.12 -15.86 2.08
CA SER A 109 10.00 -17.04 2.02
C SER A 109 11.04 -17.09 3.15
N ARG A 110 11.31 -15.95 3.81
CA ARG A 110 12.21 -15.84 4.97
C ARG A 110 11.51 -15.76 6.32
N ASN A 111 10.18 -15.94 6.38
CA ASN A 111 9.40 -16.04 7.63
C ASN A 111 9.56 -14.85 8.60
N VAL A 112 9.87 -13.66 8.07
CA VAL A 112 10.16 -12.46 8.87
C VAL A 112 8.86 -11.75 9.32
N THR A 113 7.76 -11.86 8.56
CA THR A 113 6.48 -11.22 8.91
C THR A 113 5.30 -12.10 8.52
N LYS A 114 4.31 -12.24 9.42
CA LYS A 114 3.03 -12.91 9.12
C LYS A 114 1.95 -11.96 8.56
N GLN A 115 2.23 -10.65 8.47
CA GLN A 115 1.31 -9.66 7.90
C GLN A 115 1.37 -9.68 6.36
N THR A 116 0.19 -9.72 5.74
CA THR A 116 0.05 -9.61 4.29
C THR A 116 0.10 -8.13 3.87
N SER A 117 0.53 -7.83 2.64
CA SER A 117 0.57 -6.47 2.07
C SER A 117 -0.81 -5.90 1.74
N TYR A 118 -1.84 -6.71 1.95
CA TYR A 118 -3.20 -6.36 1.64
C TYR A 118 -3.71 -5.38 2.71
N PRO A 119 -4.47 -4.35 2.31
CA PRO A 119 -4.92 -3.28 3.20
C PRO A 119 -5.78 -3.80 4.36
N SER A 120 -6.37 -4.99 4.23
CA SER A 120 -7.16 -5.65 5.26
C SER A 120 -7.11 -7.18 5.08
N GLU A 121 -7.35 -7.92 6.18
CA GLU A 121 -7.56 -9.38 6.11
C GLU A 121 -8.78 -9.73 5.23
N TRP A 122 -9.74 -8.82 5.13
CA TRP A 122 -10.86 -8.94 4.21
C TRP A 122 -10.39 -8.98 2.75
N PHE A 123 -9.60 -7.99 2.35
CA PHE A 123 -9.03 -7.94 1.00
C PHE A 123 -8.16 -9.17 0.73
N SER A 124 -7.37 -9.61 1.71
CA SER A 124 -6.45 -10.74 1.55
C SER A 124 -7.20 -12.04 1.23
N VAL A 125 -8.34 -12.30 1.89
CA VAL A 125 -9.14 -13.51 1.70
C VAL A 125 -9.84 -13.50 0.34
N PHE A 126 -10.46 -12.39 -0.07
CA PHE A 126 -11.09 -12.29 -1.39
C PHE A 126 -10.09 -12.39 -2.54
N ALA A 127 -8.91 -11.76 -2.40
CA ALA A 127 -7.86 -11.85 -3.42
C ALA A 127 -7.26 -13.27 -3.53
N GLN A 128 -7.21 -14.03 -2.43
CA GLN A 128 -6.67 -15.40 -2.42
C GLN A 128 -7.71 -16.47 -2.80
N HIS A 129 -9.00 -16.19 -2.62
CA HIS A 129 -10.07 -17.16 -2.78
C HIS A 129 -11.13 -16.70 -3.79
N HIS A 130 -10.84 -16.94 -5.07
CA HIS A 130 -11.80 -16.73 -6.17
C HIS A 130 -12.82 -17.87 -6.20
N ARG A 131 -13.87 -17.77 -5.38
CA ARG A 131 -14.91 -18.79 -5.25
C ARG A 131 -16.28 -18.13 -5.11
N LEU A 132 -17.33 -18.94 -5.24
CA LEU A 132 -18.68 -18.53 -4.85
C LEU A 132 -18.70 -18.21 -3.35
N VAL A 133 -19.39 -17.12 -3.02
CA VAL A 133 -19.51 -16.65 -1.64
C VAL A 133 -20.97 -16.50 -1.26
N THR A 134 -21.22 -16.66 0.03
CA THR A 134 -22.50 -16.37 0.66
C THR A 134 -22.35 -15.11 1.51
N LEU A 135 -23.09 -14.06 1.15
CA LEU A 135 -23.24 -12.85 1.94
C LEU A 135 -24.37 -13.07 2.95
N HIS A 136 -24.05 -12.99 4.23
CA HIS A 136 -25.04 -13.01 5.30
C HIS A 136 -25.40 -11.57 5.64
N LEU A 137 -26.68 -11.21 5.49
CA LEU A 137 -27.15 -9.84 5.67
C LEU A 137 -27.59 -9.59 7.12
N ASN A 138 -27.64 -8.32 7.51
CA ASN A 138 -28.06 -7.92 8.86
C ASN A 138 -29.51 -8.27 9.20
N ASP A 139 -30.34 -8.56 8.19
CA ASP A 139 -31.72 -9.00 8.33
C ASP A 139 -31.88 -10.53 8.30
N GLU A 140 -30.78 -11.25 8.54
CA GLU A 140 -30.70 -12.73 8.56
C GLU A 140 -30.97 -13.40 7.21
N ARG A 141 -31.12 -12.63 6.12
CA ARG A 141 -31.17 -13.18 4.75
C ARG A 141 -29.78 -13.54 4.26
N ARG A 142 -29.71 -14.51 3.35
CA ARG A 142 -28.46 -15.03 2.78
C ARG A 142 -28.49 -14.93 1.27
N VAL A 143 -27.50 -14.28 0.69
CA VAL A 143 -27.33 -14.16 -0.77
C VAL A 143 -26.10 -14.94 -1.19
N PHE A 144 -26.28 -15.93 -2.06
CA PHE A 144 -25.23 -16.71 -2.67
C PHE A 144 -24.93 -16.21 -4.09
N GLY A 145 -23.67 -16.23 -4.51
CA GLY A 145 -23.31 -15.91 -5.89
C GLY A 145 -21.82 -15.67 -6.09
N TRP A 146 -21.46 -15.18 -7.27
CA TRP A 146 -20.07 -14.86 -7.61
C TRP A 146 -19.75 -13.39 -7.30
N PRO A 147 -18.75 -13.08 -6.46
CA PRO A 147 -18.36 -11.70 -6.19
C PRO A 147 -17.47 -11.20 -7.34
N VAL A 148 -18.04 -10.43 -8.28
CA VAL A 148 -17.29 -9.83 -9.39
C VAL A 148 -16.46 -8.66 -8.89
N GLU A 149 -17.02 -7.86 -8.00
CA GLU A 149 -16.33 -6.79 -7.29
C GLU A 149 -16.72 -6.85 -5.81
N TRP A 150 -15.76 -6.52 -4.95
CA TRP A 150 -15.91 -6.54 -3.50
C TRP A 150 -15.24 -5.32 -2.90
N PRO A 151 -15.73 -4.83 -1.75
CA PRO A 151 -15.19 -3.64 -1.13
C PRO A 151 -13.78 -3.91 -0.58
N PRO A 152 -12.90 -2.91 -0.58
CA PRO A 152 -11.55 -3.04 -0.02
C PRO A 152 -11.55 -3.19 1.50
N GLU A 153 -12.62 -2.74 2.17
CA GLU A 153 -12.84 -2.81 3.61
C GLU A 153 -14.25 -3.36 3.90
N SER A 154 -14.44 -4.01 5.05
CA SER A 154 -15.76 -4.57 5.40
C SER A 154 -16.82 -3.47 5.66
N SER A 155 -16.39 -2.28 6.10
CA SER A 155 -17.27 -1.18 6.52
C SER A 155 -17.53 -0.13 5.44
N SER A 156 -16.84 -0.17 4.30
CA SER A 156 -17.01 0.83 3.25
C SER A 156 -16.93 0.23 1.84
N GLY A 157 -17.94 0.55 1.02
CA GLY A 157 -18.01 0.15 -0.39
C GLY A 157 -19.22 -0.72 -0.70
N GLN A 158 -19.17 -1.38 -1.85
CA GLN A 158 -20.27 -2.21 -2.35
C GLN A 158 -19.74 -3.54 -2.88
N PHE A 159 -20.55 -4.57 -2.71
CA PHE A 159 -20.38 -5.85 -3.37
C PHE A 159 -21.17 -5.86 -4.68
N VAL A 160 -20.55 -6.36 -5.74
CA VAL A 160 -21.20 -6.67 -7.00
C VAL A 160 -21.26 -8.19 -7.15
N MET A 161 -22.44 -8.74 -6.95
CA MET A 161 -22.69 -10.18 -7.05
C MET A 161 -23.28 -10.50 -8.42
N GLN A 162 -22.69 -11.45 -9.15
CA GLN A 162 -23.21 -11.98 -10.39
C GLN A 162 -23.96 -13.29 -10.15
N ASN A 163 -25.07 -13.47 -10.87
CA ASN A 163 -26.02 -14.56 -10.74
C ASN A 163 -26.38 -14.83 -9.27
N PRO A 164 -26.87 -13.80 -8.54
CA PRO A 164 -27.28 -13.96 -7.16
C PRO A 164 -28.43 -14.97 -7.03
N CYS A 165 -28.39 -15.76 -5.98
CA CYS A 165 -29.46 -16.62 -5.49
C CYS A 165 -29.72 -16.30 -4.03
N TRP A 166 -30.96 -16.34 -3.60
CA TRP A 166 -31.28 -16.39 -2.17
C TRP A 166 -31.01 -17.80 -1.66
N LEU A 167 -30.55 -17.93 -0.41
CA LEU A 167 -30.58 -19.22 0.29
C LEU A 167 -31.73 -19.21 1.29
N ASP A 168 -32.61 -20.22 1.20
CA ASP A 168 -33.65 -20.46 2.20
C ASP A 168 -33.05 -20.97 3.53
N ALA A 169 -33.86 -21.28 4.55
CA ALA A 169 -33.36 -21.72 5.86
C ALA A 169 -32.62 -23.06 5.77
N GLU A 170 -33.07 -23.93 4.86
CA GLU A 170 -32.56 -25.26 4.57
C GLU A 170 -31.30 -25.24 3.67
N GLY A 171 -30.94 -24.08 3.11
CA GLY A 171 -29.78 -23.87 2.26
C GLY A 171 -30.03 -24.15 0.77
N ALA A 172 -31.28 -24.29 0.35
CA ALA A 172 -31.64 -24.40 -1.06
C ALA A 172 -31.59 -23.04 -1.77
N GLU A 173 -31.15 -23.08 -3.02
CA GLU A 173 -31.01 -21.89 -3.86
C GLU A 173 -32.38 -21.49 -4.45
N VAL A 174 -32.82 -20.28 -4.11
CA VAL A 174 -34.02 -19.65 -4.65
C VAL A 174 -33.58 -18.56 -5.62
N PRO A 175 -34.08 -18.55 -6.88
CA PRO A 175 -33.64 -17.60 -7.88
C PRO A 175 -33.95 -16.16 -7.46
N PHE A 176 -32.95 -15.27 -7.60
CA PHE A 176 -33.09 -13.85 -7.28
C PHE A 176 -33.79 -13.06 -8.41
N GLY A 177 -33.70 -13.55 -9.65
CA GLY A 177 -34.32 -12.94 -10.84
C GLY A 177 -33.54 -11.77 -11.45
N ALA A 178 -32.35 -11.44 -10.93
CA ALA A 178 -31.45 -10.42 -11.47
C ALA A 178 -30.10 -11.07 -11.83
N GLU A 179 -29.44 -10.57 -12.88
CA GLU A 179 -28.11 -11.03 -13.29
C GLU A 179 -27.01 -10.45 -12.39
N PHE A 180 -27.18 -9.20 -11.93
CA PHE A 180 -26.27 -8.53 -11.01
C PHE A 180 -27.04 -7.95 -9.83
N LEU A 181 -26.43 -8.06 -8.64
CA LEU A 181 -26.91 -7.41 -7.42
C LEU A 181 -25.79 -6.58 -6.82
N LEU A 182 -26.09 -5.30 -6.59
CA LEU A 182 -25.23 -4.40 -5.84
C LEU A 182 -25.72 -4.30 -4.40
N ILE A 183 -24.85 -4.58 -3.43
CA ILE A 183 -25.19 -4.48 -2.02
C ILE A 183 -24.12 -3.73 -1.23
N ASP A 184 -24.59 -2.80 -0.39
CA ASP A 184 -23.75 -2.02 0.52
C ASP A 184 -23.09 -2.95 1.54
N SER A 185 -21.77 -2.79 1.74
CA SER A 185 -21.00 -3.63 2.66
C SER A 185 -21.49 -3.50 4.11
N GLY A 186 -22.01 -2.33 4.51
CA GLY A 186 -22.59 -2.10 5.83
C GLY A 186 -23.86 -2.90 6.11
N LYS A 187 -24.49 -3.47 5.08
CA LYS A 187 -25.64 -4.38 5.23
C LYS A 187 -25.23 -5.85 5.36
N VAL A 188 -23.95 -6.15 5.15
CA VAL A 188 -23.39 -7.51 5.23
C VAL A 188 -22.77 -7.71 6.61
N LYS A 189 -23.26 -8.73 7.32
CA LYS A 189 -22.83 -9.11 8.67
C LYS A 189 -21.51 -9.89 8.65
N TRP A 190 -21.41 -10.86 7.74
CA TRP A 190 -20.18 -11.60 7.44
C TRP A 190 -20.29 -12.30 6.07
N VAL A 191 -19.15 -12.81 5.59
CA VAL A 191 -19.05 -13.51 4.31
C VAL A 191 -18.53 -14.92 4.55
N GLU A 192 -19.15 -15.87 3.88
CA GLU A 192 -18.74 -17.27 3.87
C GLU A 192 -18.24 -17.64 2.47
N PHE A 193 -17.07 -18.27 2.41
CA PHE A 193 -16.52 -18.80 1.16
C PHE A 193 -16.95 -20.25 1.02
N GLY A 194 -17.48 -20.62 -0.15
CA GLY A 194 -17.91 -21.99 -0.41
C GLY A 194 -16.78 -23.02 -0.20
N PRO A 195 -17.14 -24.29 0.04
CA PRO A 195 -16.16 -25.36 0.19
C PRO A 195 -15.23 -25.37 -1.02
N LYS A 196 -13.98 -25.79 -0.81
CA LYS A 196 -13.02 -25.94 -1.89
C LYS A 196 -13.61 -26.94 -2.89
N SER A 197 -14.16 -26.45 -4.00
CA SER A 197 -14.44 -27.31 -5.13
C SER A 197 -13.08 -27.87 -5.54
N GLU A 198 -12.91 -29.18 -5.39
CA GLU A 198 -11.95 -29.91 -6.18
C GLU A 198 -12.44 -29.80 -7.63
N VAL A 199 -12.14 -28.67 -8.27
CA VAL A 199 -12.12 -28.63 -9.73
C VAL A 199 -10.92 -29.50 -10.10
N SER A 200 -11.22 -30.76 -10.29
CA SER A 200 -10.37 -31.67 -11.03
C SER A 200 -10.34 -31.16 -12.47
N LEU A 201 -9.12 -30.75 -12.86
CA LEU A 201 -8.62 -30.41 -14.20
C LEU A 201 -8.86 -28.99 -14.69
#